data_AF-A0A067CI54-F1
#
_entry.id   AF-A0A067CI54-F1
#
_cell.length_a   1.000
_cell.length_b   1.000
_cell.length_c   1.000
_cell.angle_alpha   90.00
_cell.angle_beta   90.00
_cell.angle_gamma   90.00
#
_symmetry.space_group_name_H-M   'P 1'
#
loop_
_entity.id
_entity.type
_entity.pdbx_description
1 polymer ?
#
loop_
_entity_poly.entity_id
_entity_poly.type
_entity_poly.pdbx_seq_one_letter_code
_entity_poly.pdbx_strand_id
1 'polypeptide(L)'
;MKLILATALAIASAASAANCTLAQLTAMSDLLATNVTAACATSLKMNTTISTAMGNPYGVCQPACATDLNSLSSGLPVCAETAPIAEGIAQISQMCTSLANPTTNGGPCTAGDMMTHLAVFQTPMWANCSTAMNATMESITPTSPEAIQTLCASATCTAFLSSMEKRLPNCVVAGDISKNAVNIKSTFQSMFGCTRAAVGAPCTMIDMVTVLTTTKTPVWANCSTFLKLPEGATIDKVMPKDDATSLPAGFCTSTCPQYLLSMVKSFPPCTIDGKNISDPTELYTLCPNVKPDKSGAATISVFTWSYAVVLVMAVVVLF
;
A
#
# COMPACT_ATOMS: atom_id res chain seq x y z
N MET A 1 -20.89 -7.36 -2.44
CA MET A 1 -20.88 -6.75 -3.78
C MET A 1 -21.02 -7.85 -4.82
N LYS A 2 -22.10 -7.87 -5.60
CA LYS A 2 -22.22 -8.73 -6.78
C LYS A 2 -21.41 -8.06 -7.88
N LEU A 3 -20.29 -8.66 -8.26
CA LEU A 3 -19.48 -8.24 -9.39
C LEU A 3 -20.31 -8.51 -10.65
N ILE A 4 -21.04 -7.51 -11.14
CA ILE A 4 -21.76 -7.60 -12.40
C ILE A 4 -20.69 -7.47 -13.48
N LEU A 5 -20.14 -8.61 -13.91
CA LEU A 5 -19.34 -8.71 -15.12
C LEU A 5 -20.20 -8.19 -16.29
N ALA A 6 -19.89 -6.98 -16.75
CA ALA A 6 -20.25 -6.57 -18.10
C ALA A 6 -19.17 -7.08 -19.05
N THR A 7 -18.96 -8.39 -19.11
CA THR A 7 -18.43 -9.01 -20.32
C THR A 7 -19.53 -8.86 -21.36
N ALA A 8 -19.26 -8.10 -22.41
CA ALA A 8 -20.03 -8.19 -23.64
C ALA A 8 -19.91 -9.65 -24.10
N LEU A 9 -20.91 -10.43 -23.71
CA LEU A 9 -21.12 -11.81 -24.07
C LEU A 9 -21.29 -11.78 -25.59
N ALA A 10 -20.21 -12.05 -26.32
CA ALA A 10 -20.36 -12.68 -27.61
C ALA A 10 -21.08 -13.99 -27.30
N ILE A 11 -22.40 -14.00 -27.47
CA ILE A 11 -23.23 -15.19 -27.53
C ILE A 11 -22.78 -15.92 -28.80
N ALA A 12 -21.59 -16.50 -28.75
CA ALA A 12 -21.25 -17.61 -29.60
C ALA A 12 -22.21 -18.70 -29.16
N SER A 13 -23.15 -19.03 -30.05
CA SER A 13 -24.00 -20.20 -29.98
C SER A 13 -23.30 -21.33 -29.22
N ALA A 14 -23.84 -21.69 -28.05
CA ALA A 14 -23.56 -22.97 -27.43
C ALA A 14 -24.12 -24.06 -28.35
N ALA A 15 -23.42 -24.33 -29.45
CA ALA A 15 -23.42 -25.66 -30.00
C ALA A 15 -23.06 -26.55 -28.83
N SER A 16 -23.97 -27.44 -28.43
CA SER A 16 -23.74 -28.38 -27.33
C SER A 16 -22.42 -29.10 -27.62
N ALA A 17 -21.34 -28.66 -26.99
CA ALA A 17 -20.05 -29.29 -27.15
C ALA A 17 -20.24 -30.76 -26.80
N ALA A 18 -19.68 -31.66 -27.59
CA ALA A 18 -19.77 -33.08 -27.28
C ALA A 18 -19.13 -33.33 -25.90
N ASN A 19 -19.69 -34.28 -25.15
CA ASN A 19 -19.07 -34.76 -23.91
C ASN A 19 -17.66 -35.29 -24.23
N CYS A 20 -16.73 -35.06 -23.32
CA CYS A 20 -15.38 -35.56 -23.44
C CYS A 20 -15.38 -37.08 -23.46
N THR A 21 -14.59 -37.65 -24.36
CA THR A 21 -14.24 -39.07 -24.32
C THR A 21 -13.32 -39.36 -23.13
N LEU A 22 -13.26 -40.62 -22.69
CA LEU A 22 -12.34 -41.05 -21.64
C LEU A 22 -10.87 -40.72 -21.97
N ALA A 23 -10.49 -40.83 -23.25
CA ALA A 23 -9.16 -40.47 -23.72
C ALA A 23 -8.86 -38.97 -23.55
N GLN A 24 -9.85 -38.10 -23.83
CA GLN A 24 -9.71 -36.66 -23.64
C GLN A 24 -9.62 -36.29 -22.14
N LEU A 25 -10.42 -36.93 -21.29
CA LEU A 25 -10.33 -36.73 -19.83
C LEU A 25 -8.98 -37.19 -19.27
N THR A 26 -8.45 -38.30 -19.77
CA THR A 26 -7.11 -38.80 -19.40
C THR A 26 -6.03 -37.83 -19.85
N ALA A 27 -6.06 -37.38 -21.11
CA ALA A 27 -5.11 -36.40 -21.62
C ALA A 27 -5.13 -35.08 -20.85
N MET A 28 -6.31 -34.60 -20.44
CA MET A 28 -6.44 -33.43 -19.57
C MET A 28 -5.80 -33.66 -18.20
N SER A 29 -6.04 -34.81 -17.57
CA SER A 29 -5.42 -35.16 -16.28
C SER A 29 -3.91 -35.23 -16.38
N ASP A 30 -3.38 -35.86 -17.43
CA ASP A 30 -1.93 -35.98 -17.68
C ASP A 30 -1.30 -34.61 -17.92
N LEU A 31 -1.97 -33.73 -18.68
CA LEU A 31 -1.54 -32.36 -18.91
C LEU A 31 -1.45 -31.57 -17.60
N LEU A 32 -2.48 -31.63 -16.74
CA LEU A 32 -2.49 -30.92 -15.45
C LEU A 32 -1.48 -31.47 -14.45
N ALA A 33 -1.15 -32.77 -14.54
CA ALA A 33 -0.14 -33.44 -13.74
C ALA A 33 1.30 -33.23 -14.26
N THR A 34 1.47 -32.66 -15.46
CA THR A 34 2.79 -32.40 -16.02
C THR A 34 3.53 -31.37 -15.17
N ASN A 35 4.81 -31.65 -14.90
CA ASN A 35 5.68 -30.71 -14.20
C ASN A 35 5.90 -29.48 -15.07
N VAL A 36 5.87 -28.30 -14.45
CA VAL A 36 6.27 -27.08 -15.15
C VAL A 36 7.74 -27.16 -15.58
N THR A 37 8.11 -26.45 -16.64
CA THR A 37 9.50 -26.37 -17.08
C THR A 37 10.43 -25.93 -15.96
N ALA A 38 11.71 -26.34 -16.01
CA ALA A 38 12.70 -25.95 -15.00
C ALA A 38 12.84 -24.42 -14.86
N ALA A 39 12.68 -23.68 -15.96
CA ALA A 39 12.66 -22.21 -15.95
C ALA A 39 11.47 -21.67 -15.16
N CYS A 40 10.27 -22.19 -15.42
CA CYS A 40 9.07 -21.83 -14.68
C CYS A 40 9.17 -22.23 -13.20
N ALA A 41 9.59 -23.45 -12.90
CA ALA A 41 9.81 -23.94 -11.54
C ALA A 41 10.77 -23.03 -10.75
N THR A 42 11.86 -22.59 -11.39
CA THR A 42 12.83 -21.65 -10.79
C THR A 42 12.17 -20.31 -10.49
N SER A 43 11.37 -19.78 -11.42
CA SER A 43 10.63 -18.53 -11.25
C SER A 43 9.59 -18.62 -10.13
N LEU A 44 8.89 -19.75 -10.04
CA LEU A 44 7.94 -20.05 -8.97
C LEU A 44 8.61 -20.38 -7.63
N LYS A 45 9.93 -20.62 -7.64
CA LYS A 45 10.71 -21.15 -6.51
C LYS A 45 10.17 -22.47 -5.96
N MET A 46 9.57 -23.30 -6.83
CA MET A 46 9.03 -24.61 -6.49
C MET A 46 9.06 -25.55 -7.70
N ASN A 47 9.44 -26.81 -7.49
CA ASN A 47 9.26 -27.85 -8.49
C ASN A 47 7.85 -28.41 -8.34
N THR A 48 6.99 -28.18 -9.33
CA THR A 48 5.54 -28.35 -9.18
C THR A 48 4.85 -28.71 -10.50
N THR A 49 3.59 -29.10 -10.40
CA THR A 49 2.72 -29.40 -11.55
C THR A 49 2.07 -28.13 -12.09
N ILE A 50 1.59 -28.17 -13.35
CA ILE A 50 0.81 -27.08 -13.95
C ILE A 50 -0.42 -26.73 -13.08
N SER A 51 -1.16 -27.73 -12.58
CA SER A 51 -2.33 -27.49 -11.72
C SER A 51 -2.01 -26.70 -10.46
N THR A 52 -0.89 -27.01 -9.82
CA THR A 52 -0.45 -26.30 -8.61
C THR A 52 0.09 -24.92 -8.94
N ALA A 53 0.81 -24.78 -10.06
CA ALA A 53 1.32 -23.50 -10.55
C ALA A 53 0.19 -22.51 -10.86
N MET A 54 -0.96 -22.98 -11.37
CA MET A 54 -2.16 -22.15 -11.58
C MET A 54 -2.73 -21.55 -10.29
N GLY A 55 -2.45 -22.16 -9.13
CA GLY A 55 -2.76 -21.56 -7.82
C GLY A 55 -1.91 -20.32 -7.49
N ASN A 56 -0.84 -20.09 -8.24
CA ASN A 56 -0.02 -18.87 -8.20
C ASN A 56 -0.12 -18.14 -9.57
N PRO A 57 -1.26 -17.48 -9.86
CA PRO A 57 -1.52 -16.82 -11.14
C PRO A 57 -0.41 -15.87 -11.57
N TYR A 58 0.18 -15.14 -10.62
CA TYR A 58 1.29 -14.24 -10.90
C TYR A 58 2.57 -14.96 -11.33
N GLY A 59 2.87 -16.05 -10.64
CA GLY A 59 4.05 -16.86 -10.90
C GLY A 59 3.99 -17.49 -12.29
N VAL A 60 2.84 -18.04 -12.67
CA VAL A 60 2.64 -18.62 -14.01
C VAL A 60 2.64 -17.56 -15.13
N CYS A 61 2.40 -16.29 -14.81
CA CYS A 61 2.52 -15.19 -15.76
C CYS A 61 3.94 -14.63 -15.91
N GLN A 62 4.94 -15.17 -15.21
CA GLN A 62 6.33 -14.75 -15.47
C GLN A 62 6.78 -15.23 -16.86
N PRO A 63 7.64 -14.48 -17.57
CA PRO A 63 8.11 -14.88 -18.90
C PRO A 63 8.72 -16.29 -18.96
N ALA A 64 9.34 -16.74 -17.86
CA ALA A 64 9.89 -18.08 -17.71
C ALA A 64 8.84 -19.21 -17.77
N CYS A 65 7.56 -18.91 -17.55
CA CYS A 65 6.43 -19.84 -17.57
C CYS A 65 5.59 -19.76 -18.87
N ALA A 66 5.98 -18.92 -19.84
CA ALA A 66 5.21 -18.71 -21.06
C ALA A 66 5.03 -20.02 -21.87
N THR A 67 6.06 -20.87 -21.92
CA THR A 67 5.98 -22.17 -22.59
C THR A 67 4.94 -23.08 -21.93
N ASP A 68 4.97 -23.18 -20.59
CA ASP A 68 4.02 -24.02 -19.83
C ASP A 68 2.58 -23.56 -20.03
N LEU A 69 2.33 -22.25 -19.99
CA LEU A 69 1.00 -21.68 -20.20
C LEU A 69 0.51 -21.92 -21.64
N ASN A 70 1.38 -21.79 -22.63
CA ASN A 70 1.06 -22.10 -24.02
C ASN A 70 0.79 -23.59 -24.25
N SER A 71 1.58 -24.47 -23.63
CA SER A 71 1.36 -25.93 -23.67
C SER A 71 0.01 -26.30 -23.04
N LEU A 72 -0.36 -25.67 -21.92
CA LEU A 72 -1.65 -25.86 -21.30
C LEU A 72 -2.80 -25.39 -22.20
N SER A 73 -2.69 -24.18 -22.77
CA SER A 73 -3.72 -23.62 -23.66
C SER A 73 -3.89 -24.41 -24.96
N SER A 74 -2.81 -24.96 -25.51
CA SER A 74 -2.82 -25.69 -26.78
C SER A 74 -3.12 -27.18 -26.62
N GLY A 75 -2.84 -27.76 -25.46
CA GLY A 75 -3.02 -29.18 -25.17
C GLY A 75 -4.40 -29.53 -24.60
N LEU A 76 -5.21 -28.56 -24.19
CA LEU A 76 -6.52 -28.83 -23.60
C LEU A 76 -7.50 -29.34 -24.68
N PRO A 77 -8.09 -30.54 -24.52
CA PRO A 77 -9.09 -31.01 -25.47
C PRO A 77 -10.34 -30.12 -25.44
N VAL A 78 -10.97 -29.91 -26.60
CA VAL A 78 -12.20 -29.10 -26.72
C VAL A 78 -13.42 -30.00 -26.59
N CYS A 79 -14.08 -29.98 -25.43
CA CYS A 79 -15.31 -30.71 -25.13
C CYS A 79 -16.08 -30.01 -23.99
N ALA A 80 -17.30 -30.47 -23.67
CA ALA A 80 -18.18 -29.78 -22.72
C ALA A 80 -17.57 -29.62 -21.32
N GLU A 81 -16.90 -30.65 -20.82
CA GLU A 81 -16.35 -30.70 -19.46
C GLU A 81 -15.06 -29.87 -19.32
N THR A 82 -14.34 -29.63 -20.42
CA THR A 82 -13.11 -28.81 -20.42
C THR A 82 -13.38 -27.33 -20.65
N ALA A 83 -14.57 -26.95 -21.13
CA ALA A 83 -14.95 -25.56 -21.36
C ALA A 83 -14.66 -24.62 -20.16
N PRO A 84 -15.04 -24.93 -18.91
CA PRO A 84 -14.72 -24.06 -17.78
C PRO A 84 -13.21 -23.97 -17.47
N ILE A 85 -12.44 -25.03 -17.77
CA ILE A 85 -10.98 -25.01 -17.61
C ILE A 85 -10.35 -24.12 -18.70
N ALA A 86 -10.81 -24.25 -19.95
CA ALA A 86 -10.38 -23.40 -21.05
C ALA A 86 -10.68 -21.92 -20.76
N GLU A 87 -11.86 -21.62 -20.20
CA GLU A 87 -12.20 -20.27 -19.76
C GLU A 87 -11.25 -19.78 -18.66
N GLY A 88 -10.95 -20.61 -17.66
CA GLY A 88 -9.96 -20.29 -16.63
C GLY A 88 -8.57 -20.01 -17.19
N ILE A 89 -8.10 -20.81 -18.17
CA ILE A 89 -6.81 -20.60 -18.84
C ILE A 89 -6.82 -19.31 -19.67
N ALA A 90 -7.91 -19.01 -20.36
CA ALA A 90 -8.07 -17.76 -21.10
C ALA A 90 -8.04 -16.54 -20.16
N GLN A 91 -8.70 -16.62 -19.00
CA GLN A 91 -8.63 -15.59 -17.97
C GLN A 91 -7.19 -15.41 -17.42
N ILE A 92 -6.48 -16.51 -17.14
CA ILE A 92 -5.06 -16.44 -16.73
C ILE A 92 -4.21 -15.79 -17.83
N SER A 93 -4.40 -16.18 -19.09
CA SER A 93 -3.65 -15.63 -20.22
C SER A 93 -3.92 -14.12 -20.43
N GLN A 94 -5.17 -13.70 -20.27
CA GLN A 94 -5.54 -12.28 -20.28
C GLN A 94 -4.91 -11.52 -19.11
N MET A 95 -4.89 -12.12 -17.92
CA MET A 95 -4.21 -11.56 -16.76
C MET A 95 -2.70 -11.46 -16.99
N CYS A 96 -2.05 -12.46 -17.61
CA CYS A 96 -0.63 -12.38 -17.96
C CYS A 96 -0.35 -11.24 -18.94
N THR A 97 -1.23 -11.04 -19.92
CA THR A 97 -1.15 -9.93 -20.87
C THR A 97 -1.30 -8.57 -20.16
N SER A 98 -2.20 -8.51 -19.18
CA SER A 98 -2.44 -7.31 -18.37
C SER A 98 -1.26 -7.02 -17.42
N LEU A 99 -0.69 -8.06 -16.81
CA LEU A 99 0.53 -7.98 -15.99
C LEU A 99 1.74 -7.46 -16.78
N ALA A 100 1.82 -7.81 -18.07
CA ALA A 100 2.86 -7.29 -18.95
C ALA A 100 2.63 -5.81 -19.31
N ASN A 101 1.40 -5.31 -19.23
CA ASN A 101 1.01 -3.96 -19.65
C ASN A 101 0.05 -3.32 -18.63
N PRO A 102 0.46 -3.11 -17.37
CA PRO A 102 -0.41 -2.53 -16.36
C PRO A 102 -0.78 -1.08 -16.74
N THR A 103 -1.98 -0.64 -16.37
CA THR A 103 -2.37 0.76 -16.55
C THR A 103 -1.46 1.64 -15.70
N THR A 104 -0.83 2.65 -16.31
CA THR A 104 0.18 3.51 -15.63
C THR A 104 -0.18 5.00 -15.60
N ASN A 105 -1.26 5.39 -16.28
CA ASN A 105 -1.61 6.80 -16.54
C ASN A 105 -2.48 7.45 -15.46
N GLY A 106 -2.79 6.76 -14.36
CA GLY A 106 -3.70 7.24 -13.31
C GLY A 106 -5.18 7.25 -13.71
N GLY A 107 -5.52 6.72 -14.90
CA GLY A 107 -6.90 6.59 -15.36
C GLY A 107 -7.66 5.45 -14.68
N PRO A 108 -8.89 5.13 -15.14
CA PRO A 108 -9.68 4.04 -14.59
C PRO A 108 -8.98 2.68 -14.71
N CYS A 109 -9.04 1.87 -13.65
CA CYS A 109 -8.53 0.51 -13.67
C CYS A 109 -9.37 -0.39 -14.59
N THR A 110 -8.69 -1.24 -15.35
CA THR A 110 -9.30 -2.34 -16.10
C THR A 110 -9.53 -3.56 -15.19
N ALA A 111 -10.28 -4.55 -15.68
CA ALA A 111 -10.41 -5.82 -14.98
C ALA A 111 -9.05 -6.52 -14.76
N GLY A 112 -8.14 -6.41 -15.73
CA GLY A 112 -6.78 -6.94 -15.63
C GLY A 112 -5.92 -6.27 -14.55
N ASP A 113 -6.10 -4.97 -14.36
CA ASP A 113 -5.45 -4.20 -13.28
C ASP A 113 -5.92 -4.69 -11.90
N MET A 114 -7.23 -4.94 -11.74
CA MET A 114 -7.80 -5.45 -10.49
C MET A 114 -7.31 -6.87 -10.18
N MET A 115 -7.19 -7.72 -11.20
CA MET A 115 -6.60 -9.07 -11.04
C MET A 115 -5.13 -9.00 -10.66
N THR A 116 -4.37 -8.08 -11.27
CA THR A 116 -2.97 -7.83 -10.93
C THR A 116 -2.84 -7.37 -9.48
N HIS A 117 -3.69 -6.45 -9.04
CA HIS A 117 -3.74 -6.01 -7.66
C HIS A 117 -3.96 -7.18 -6.70
N LEU A 118 -4.99 -8.01 -6.92
CA LEU A 118 -5.25 -9.18 -6.08
C LEU A 118 -4.06 -10.15 -6.05
N ALA A 119 -3.48 -10.44 -7.22
CA ALA A 119 -2.38 -11.38 -7.35
C ALA A 119 -1.12 -10.91 -6.61
N VAL A 120 -0.82 -9.60 -6.61
CA VAL A 120 0.28 -9.03 -5.84
C VAL A 120 0.07 -9.26 -4.34
N PHE A 121 -1.15 -9.08 -3.81
CA PHE A 121 -1.43 -9.27 -2.39
C PHE A 121 -1.36 -10.74 -1.94
N GLN A 122 -1.67 -11.65 -2.84
CA GLN A 122 -1.57 -13.10 -2.62
C GLN A 122 -0.17 -13.65 -2.89
N THR A 123 0.76 -12.84 -3.42
CA THR A 123 2.12 -13.30 -3.71
C THR A 123 2.82 -13.66 -2.40
N PRO A 124 3.36 -14.89 -2.28
CA PRO A 124 4.13 -15.29 -1.12
C PRO A 124 5.32 -14.36 -0.91
N MET A 125 5.52 -13.96 0.33
CA MET A 125 6.70 -13.18 0.70
C MET A 125 7.98 -13.98 0.48
N TRP A 126 9.08 -13.26 0.25
CA TRP A 126 10.38 -13.90 0.30
C TRP A 126 10.65 -14.42 1.72
N ALA A 127 11.21 -15.63 1.82
CA ALA A 127 11.43 -16.34 3.08
C ALA A 127 12.35 -15.60 4.07
N ASN A 128 13.18 -14.68 3.58
CA ASN A 128 14.04 -13.82 4.37
C ASN A 128 13.39 -12.47 4.75
N CYS A 129 12.11 -12.28 4.42
CA CYS A 129 11.31 -11.15 4.89
C CYS A 129 10.28 -11.54 5.96
N SER A 130 9.70 -12.74 5.87
CA SER A 130 8.80 -13.29 6.90
C SER A 130 9.21 -14.70 7.26
N THR A 131 9.21 -15.01 8.56
CA THR A 131 9.45 -16.36 9.09
C THR A 131 8.19 -17.22 9.10
N ALA A 132 7.01 -16.63 8.88
CA ALA A 132 5.76 -17.37 8.78
C ALA A 132 5.69 -18.09 7.43
N MET A 133 5.48 -19.41 7.49
CA MET A 133 5.33 -20.25 6.31
C MET A 133 4.12 -19.78 5.49
N ASN A 134 4.30 -19.59 4.18
CA ASN A 134 3.27 -19.11 3.25
C ASN A 134 2.69 -17.73 3.60
N ALA A 135 3.45 -16.88 4.32
CA ALA A 135 3.04 -15.51 4.56
C ALA A 135 2.80 -14.77 3.24
N THR A 136 1.62 -14.15 3.13
CA THR A 136 1.26 -13.21 2.08
C THR A 136 1.40 -11.79 2.60
N MET A 137 1.42 -10.79 1.71
CA MET A 137 1.41 -9.38 2.12
C MET A 137 0.22 -9.04 3.03
N GLU A 138 -0.95 -9.63 2.77
CA GLU A 138 -2.14 -9.42 3.60
C GLU A 138 -1.90 -9.88 5.05
N SER A 139 -1.30 -11.07 5.21
CA SER A 139 -1.08 -11.70 6.52
C SER A 139 -0.03 -11.02 7.41
N ILE A 140 0.82 -10.17 6.83
CA ILE A 140 1.95 -9.53 7.54
C ILE A 140 1.79 -8.02 7.68
N THR A 141 0.59 -7.49 7.36
CA THR A 141 0.31 -6.05 7.47
C THR A 141 0.69 -5.57 8.87
N PRO A 142 1.73 -4.72 9.01
CA PRO A 142 2.23 -4.35 10.32
C PRO A 142 1.22 -3.45 11.04
N THR A 143 0.94 -3.74 12.31
CA THR A 143 -0.08 -3.05 13.10
C THR A 143 0.49 -2.04 14.11
N SER A 144 1.81 -1.96 14.23
CA SER A 144 2.49 -1.04 15.16
C SER A 144 3.62 -0.25 14.47
N PRO A 145 3.96 0.96 14.98
CA PRO A 145 5.09 1.73 14.48
C PRO A 145 6.42 0.96 14.49
N GLU A 146 6.66 0.16 15.53
CA GLU A 146 7.88 -0.63 15.70
C GLU A 146 7.95 -1.77 14.68
N ALA A 147 6.82 -2.43 14.39
CA ALA A 147 6.73 -3.45 13.36
C ALA A 147 6.97 -2.86 11.96
N ILE A 148 6.41 -1.68 11.68
CA ILE A 148 6.65 -0.96 10.41
C ILE A 148 8.14 -0.61 10.27
N GLN A 149 8.75 -0.03 11.31
CA GLN A 149 10.17 0.30 11.30
C GLN A 149 11.05 -0.92 11.07
N THR A 150 10.74 -2.04 11.74
CA THR A 150 11.47 -3.31 11.57
C THR A 150 11.37 -3.83 10.14
N LEU A 151 10.16 -3.81 9.56
CA LEU A 151 9.92 -4.23 8.18
C LEU A 151 10.71 -3.36 7.18
N CYS A 152 10.65 -2.04 7.33
CA CYS A 152 11.32 -1.09 6.43
C CYS A 152 12.83 -0.96 6.66
N ALA A 153 13.34 -1.37 7.81
CA ALA A 153 14.79 -1.47 8.05
C ALA A 153 15.41 -2.70 7.37
N SER A 154 14.62 -3.73 7.06
CA SER A 154 15.09 -4.91 6.33
C SER A 154 15.27 -4.60 4.85
N ALA A 155 16.51 -4.61 4.37
CA ALA A 155 16.84 -4.40 2.96
C ALA A 155 16.14 -5.42 2.06
N THR A 156 16.05 -6.68 2.50
CA THR A 156 15.32 -7.74 1.81
C THR A 156 13.84 -7.42 1.70
N CYS A 157 13.19 -7.06 2.81
CA CYS A 157 11.76 -6.75 2.81
C CYS A 157 11.45 -5.56 1.93
N THR A 158 12.27 -4.51 2.04
CA THR A 158 12.14 -3.31 1.21
C THR A 158 12.31 -3.65 -0.27
N ALA A 159 13.26 -4.51 -0.63
CA ALA A 159 13.43 -4.97 -2.00
C ALA A 159 12.23 -5.79 -2.50
N PHE A 160 11.68 -6.68 -1.65
CA PHE A 160 10.46 -7.42 -1.97
C PHE A 160 9.27 -6.48 -2.21
N LEU A 161 8.98 -5.57 -1.28
CA LEU A 161 7.88 -4.61 -1.37
C LEU A 161 8.04 -3.69 -2.59
N SER A 162 9.25 -3.19 -2.86
CA SER A 162 9.53 -2.41 -4.07
C SER A 162 9.32 -3.22 -5.35
N SER A 163 9.68 -4.52 -5.34
CA SER A 163 9.42 -5.40 -6.48
C SER A 163 7.93 -5.58 -6.72
N MET A 164 7.12 -5.71 -5.67
CA MET A 164 5.66 -5.81 -5.76
C MET A 164 5.04 -4.49 -6.25
N GLU A 165 5.47 -3.36 -5.69
CA GLU A 165 5.03 -2.02 -6.08
C GLU A 165 5.22 -1.74 -7.59
N LYS A 166 6.35 -2.17 -8.15
CA LYS A 166 6.64 -2.01 -9.59
C LYS A 166 5.70 -2.80 -10.49
N ARG A 167 5.08 -3.88 -10.00
CA ARG A 167 4.07 -4.64 -10.75
C ARG A 167 2.67 -4.05 -10.62
N LEU A 168 2.41 -3.18 -9.64
CA LEU A 168 1.08 -2.63 -9.44
C LEU A 168 0.73 -1.58 -10.49
N PRO A 169 -0.52 -1.60 -10.98
CA PRO A 169 -1.00 -0.58 -11.88
C PRO A 169 -1.16 0.75 -11.14
N ASN A 170 -0.80 1.83 -11.82
CA ASN A 170 -1.12 3.19 -11.41
C ASN A 170 -2.44 3.59 -12.09
N CYS A 171 -3.55 3.14 -11.51
CA CYS A 171 -4.90 3.39 -11.96
C CYS A 171 -5.84 3.60 -10.76
N VAL A 172 -7.00 4.19 -11.03
CA VAL A 172 -8.06 4.50 -10.07
C VAL A 172 -9.20 3.49 -10.24
N VAL A 173 -9.63 2.84 -9.16
CA VAL A 173 -10.72 1.85 -9.24
C VAL A 173 -12.00 2.53 -9.71
N ALA A 174 -12.50 2.15 -10.89
CA ALA A 174 -13.67 2.77 -11.51
C ALA A 174 -14.94 2.51 -10.68
N GLY A 175 -15.68 3.56 -10.37
CA GLY A 175 -16.87 3.51 -9.50
C GLY A 175 -16.86 4.61 -8.43
N ASP A 176 -15.68 5.09 -8.06
CA ASP A 176 -15.50 6.31 -7.29
C ASP A 176 -15.27 7.50 -8.23
N ILE A 177 -16.35 8.08 -8.76
CA ILE A 177 -16.33 9.43 -9.37
C ILE A 177 -16.33 10.51 -8.26
N SER A 178 -16.04 10.10 -7.02
CA SER A 178 -16.07 10.92 -5.81
C SER A 178 -14.66 11.44 -5.48
N LYS A 179 -14.57 12.40 -4.56
CA LYS A 179 -13.30 12.90 -4.00
C LYS A 179 -12.42 11.81 -3.35
N ASN A 180 -12.92 10.58 -3.25
CA ASN A 180 -12.27 9.45 -2.58
C ASN A 180 -11.77 8.38 -3.57
N ALA A 181 -11.60 8.74 -4.84
CA ALA A 181 -11.13 7.80 -5.86
C ALA A 181 -9.79 7.17 -5.46
N VAL A 182 -9.81 5.85 -5.27
CA VAL A 182 -8.67 5.10 -4.72
C VAL A 182 -7.74 4.66 -5.84
N ASN A 183 -6.52 5.22 -5.84
CA ASN A 183 -5.46 4.80 -6.74
C ASN A 183 -4.73 3.57 -6.16
N ILE A 184 -4.73 2.45 -6.88
CA ILE A 184 -4.21 1.15 -6.40
C ILE A 184 -2.76 1.26 -5.92
N LYS A 185 -1.90 1.89 -6.72
CA LYS A 185 -0.48 2.03 -6.38
C LYS A 185 -0.28 2.91 -5.15
N SER A 186 -1.01 4.02 -5.06
CA SER A 186 -0.96 4.92 -3.89
C SER A 186 -1.43 4.20 -2.63
N THR A 187 -2.51 3.41 -2.71
CA THR A 187 -3.00 2.59 -1.59
C THR A 187 -1.97 1.57 -1.13
N PHE A 188 -1.29 0.91 -2.06
CA PHE A 188 -0.18 0.02 -1.70
C PHE A 188 0.95 0.77 -1.00
N GLN A 189 1.34 1.96 -1.49
CA GLN A 189 2.36 2.78 -0.84
C GLN A 189 1.93 3.23 0.57
N SER A 190 0.66 3.54 0.78
CA SER A 190 0.13 3.85 2.12
C SER A 190 0.15 2.66 3.07
N MET A 191 0.01 1.43 2.57
CA MET A 191 0.00 0.22 3.40
C MET A 191 1.36 -0.45 3.58
N PHE A 192 2.25 -0.32 2.59
CA PHE A 192 3.53 -1.06 2.56
C PHE A 192 4.72 -0.21 2.09
N GLY A 193 4.53 1.08 1.81
CA GLY A 193 5.59 1.97 1.34
C GLY A 193 6.64 2.25 2.43
N CYS A 194 7.87 1.85 2.17
CA CYS A 194 9.03 2.09 3.05
C CYS A 194 9.86 3.33 2.66
N THR A 195 9.46 4.04 1.61
CA THR A 195 10.08 5.30 1.20
C THR A 195 9.13 6.44 1.51
N ARG A 196 9.63 7.51 2.13
CA ARG A 196 8.82 8.69 2.43
C ARG A 196 8.18 9.26 1.17
N ALA A 197 6.93 9.71 1.29
CA ALA A 197 6.22 10.38 0.23
C ALA A 197 6.91 11.69 -0.16
N ALA A 198 6.82 12.04 -1.45
CA ALA A 198 7.16 13.38 -1.90
C ALA A 198 6.18 14.41 -1.32
N VAL A 199 6.59 15.68 -1.28
CA VAL A 199 5.74 16.77 -0.80
C VAL A 199 4.42 16.81 -1.57
N GLY A 200 3.29 16.79 -0.86
CA GLY A 200 1.94 16.81 -1.44
C GLY A 200 1.43 15.48 -1.99
N ALA A 201 2.28 14.44 -2.07
CA ALA A 201 1.85 13.10 -2.44
C ALA A 201 1.10 12.41 -1.27
N PRO A 202 0.28 11.37 -1.54
CA PRO A 202 -0.33 10.56 -0.49
C PRO A 202 0.73 10.00 0.47
N CYS A 203 0.46 10.05 1.77
CA CYS A 203 1.36 9.52 2.77
C CYS A 203 1.59 8.01 2.59
N THR A 204 2.85 7.58 2.74
CA THR A 204 3.22 6.17 2.76
C THR A 204 3.12 5.56 4.15
N MET A 205 3.26 4.24 4.25
CA MET A 205 3.27 3.54 5.54
C MET A 205 4.35 4.09 6.49
N ILE A 206 5.56 4.37 5.99
CA ILE A 206 6.64 4.91 6.84
C ILE A 206 6.38 6.36 7.29
N ASP A 207 5.63 7.13 6.50
CA ASP A 207 5.19 8.47 6.91
C ASP A 207 4.20 8.37 8.09
N MET A 208 3.31 7.37 8.04
CA MET A 208 2.35 7.11 9.13
C MET A 208 3.02 6.74 10.45
N VAL A 209 4.22 6.14 10.43
CA VAL A 209 5.00 5.93 11.66
C VAL A 209 5.31 7.26 12.34
N THR A 210 5.72 8.27 11.57
CA THR A 210 6.03 9.60 12.10
C THR A 210 4.77 10.23 12.68
N VAL A 211 3.63 10.11 11.99
CA VAL A 211 2.34 10.60 12.48
C VAL A 211 1.92 9.90 13.76
N LEU A 212 1.95 8.55 13.80
CA LEU A 212 1.53 7.75 14.96
C LEU A 212 2.42 7.98 16.18
N THR A 213 3.73 8.08 15.98
CA THR A 213 4.68 8.34 17.09
C THR A 213 4.51 9.75 17.64
N THR A 214 4.38 10.75 16.75
CA THR A 214 4.17 12.14 17.14
C THR A 214 2.82 12.34 17.84
N THR A 215 1.75 11.72 17.33
CA THR A 215 0.41 11.84 17.91
C THR A 215 0.28 11.13 19.27
N LYS A 216 1.05 10.07 19.51
CA LYS A 216 1.15 9.38 20.81
C LYS A 216 2.08 10.06 21.81
N THR A 217 2.77 11.13 21.44
CA THR A 217 3.61 11.88 22.37
C THR A 217 2.71 12.58 23.42
N PRO A 218 3.06 12.55 24.71
CA PRO A 218 2.33 13.30 25.73
C PRO A 218 2.27 14.79 25.41
N VAL A 219 1.11 15.39 25.62
CA VAL A 219 0.93 16.84 25.48
C VAL A 219 1.83 17.54 26.51
N TRP A 220 2.57 18.54 26.06
CA TRP A 220 3.42 19.33 26.95
C TRP A 220 2.63 19.87 28.17
N ALA A 221 3.21 19.71 29.36
CA ALA A 221 2.53 19.89 30.65
C ALA A 221 1.80 21.23 30.81
N ASN A 222 2.39 22.34 30.32
CA ASN A 222 1.74 23.64 30.40
C ASN A 222 0.51 23.71 29.49
N CYS A 223 0.57 23.06 28.32
CA CYS A 223 -0.56 23.02 27.42
C CYS A 223 -1.66 22.08 27.91
N SER A 224 -1.30 20.91 28.44
CA SER A 224 -2.27 19.97 29.00
C SER A 224 -2.99 20.57 30.21
N THR A 225 -2.26 21.27 31.08
CA THR A 225 -2.84 21.99 32.24
C THR A 225 -3.79 23.09 31.79
N PHE A 226 -3.41 23.91 30.80
CA PHE A 226 -4.26 24.96 30.25
C PHE A 226 -5.58 24.40 29.68
N LEU A 227 -5.48 23.29 28.95
CA LEU A 227 -6.61 22.61 28.33
C LEU A 227 -7.38 21.69 29.30
N LYS A 228 -6.97 21.60 30.57
CA LYS A 228 -7.56 20.71 31.59
C LYS A 228 -7.65 19.25 31.13
N LEU A 229 -6.61 18.78 30.43
CA LEU A 229 -6.55 17.40 29.96
C LEU A 229 -6.16 16.45 31.10
N PRO A 230 -6.59 15.18 31.06
CA PRO A 230 -6.12 14.17 32.00
C PRO A 230 -4.60 13.96 31.88
N GLU A 231 -3.98 13.49 32.96
CA GLU A 231 -2.57 13.11 32.94
C GLU A 231 -2.31 12.04 31.88
N GLY A 232 -1.21 12.20 31.12
CA GLY A 232 -0.88 11.30 30.02
C GLY A 232 -1.69 11.52 28.74
N ALA A 233 -2.51 12.57 28.65
CA ALA A 233 -3.17 12.93 27.40
C ALA A 233 -2.15 13.13 26.26
N THR A 234 -2.51 12.60 25.10
CA THR A 234 -1.68 12.58 23.89
C THR A 234 -2.18 13.57 22.85
N ILE A 235 -1.36 13.89 21.85
CA ILE A 235 -1.63 14.94 20.86
C ILE A 235 -2.87 14.66 20.02
N ASP A 236 -3.22 13.40 19.76
CA ASP A 236 -4.47 13.03 19.06
C ASP A 236 -5.75 13.52 19.78
N LYS A 237 -5.65 13.83 21.08
CA LYS A 237 -6.76 14.39 21.87
C LYS A 237 -6.85 15.92 21.80
N VAL A 238 -5.82 16.58 21.27
CA VAL A 238 -5.69 18.05 21.29
C VAL A 238 -5.74 18.67 19.91
N MET A 239 -5.38 17.92 18.87
CA MET A 239 -5.49 18.44 17.50
C MET A 239 -6.95 18.87 17.25
N PRO A 240 -7.19 20.10 16.77
CA PRO A 240 -8.53 20.57 16.48
C PRO A 240 -9.23 19.56 15.57
N LYS A 241 -10.33 18.99 16.05
CA LYS A 241 -11.28 18.33 15.16
C LYS A 241 -12.14 19.41 14.52
N ASP A 242 -12.96 19.06 13.54
CA ASP A 242 -13.74 19.99 12.71
C ASP A 242 -14.58 21.03 13.50
N ASP A 243 -14.79 20.83 14.82
CA ASP A 243 -15.44 21.78 15.73
C ASP A 243 -14.45 22.53 16.65
N ALA A 244 -13.95 23.67 16.16
CA ALA A 244 -13.10 24.61 16.91
C ALA A 244 -13.81 25.34 18.09
N THR A 245 -15.10 25.05 18.34
CA THR A 245 -15.95 25.75 19.31
C THR A 245 -15.73 25.36 20.78
N SER A 246 -14.87 24.38 21.06
CA SER A 246 -14.68 23.81 22.40
C SER A 246 -13.41 24.28 23.15
N LEU A 247 -12.62 25.19 22.57
CA LEU A 247 -11.36 25.61 23.16
C LEU A 247 -11.54 26.65 24.30
N PRO A 248 -10.79 26.55 25.42
CA PRO A 248 -10.88 27.50 26.51
C PRO A 248 -10.53 28.93 26.09
N ALA A 249 -11.15 29.92 26.73
CA ALA A 249 -10.80 31.32 26.57
C ALA A 249 -9.31 31.55 26.87
N GLY A 250 -8.62 32.33 26.02
CA GLY A 250 -7.18 32.57 26.12
C GLY A 250 -6.31 31.51 25.46
N PHE A 251 -6.89 30.50 24.79
CA PHE A 251 -6.10 29.48 24.06
C PHE A 251 -5.10 30.13 23.08
N CYS A 252 -5.57 31.07 22.25
CA CYS A 252 -4.71 31.74 21.27
C CYS A 252 -3.64 32.64 21.89
N THR A 253 -3.82 33.13 23.11
CA THR A 253 -2.81 33.93 23.83
C THR A 253 -1.89 33.08 24.72
N SER A 254 -2.15 31.78 24.83
CA SER A 254 -1.30 30.84 25.57
C SER A 254 -0.11 30.36 24.73
N THR A 255 0.75 29.54 25.32
CA THR A 255 1.85 28.84 24.64
C THR A 255 1.41 27.58 23.88
N CYS A 256 0.16 27.13 24.06
CA CYS A 256 -0.38 25.93 23.38
C CYS A 256 -0.32 26.00 21.85
N PRO A 257 -0.75 27.09 21.19
CA PRO A 257 -0.77 27.11 19.73
C PRO A 257 0.64 27.04 19.13
N GLN A 258 1.64 27.64 19.76
CA GLN A 258 3.04 27.52 19.29
C GLN A 258 3.56 26.08 19.41
N TYR A 259 3.21 25.40 20.51
CA TYR A 259 3.52 23.99 20.69
C TYR A 259 2.82 23.13 19.63
N LEU A 260 1.51 23.28 19.43
CA LEU A 260 0.78 22.54 18.38
C LEU A 260 1.31 22.84 16.98
N LEU A 261 1.69 24.09 16.70
CA LEU A 261 2.33 24.46 15.44
C LEU A 261 3.64 23.71 15.22
N SER A 262 4.46 23.55 16.26
CA SER A 262 5.69 22.76 16.18
C SER A 262 5.43 21.29 15.89
N MET A 263 4.36 20.73 16.47
CA MET A 263 3.94 19.34 16.23
C MET A 263 3.41 19.14 14.81
N VAL A 264 2.52 20.03 14.32
CA VAL A 264 2.02 19.99 12.93
C VAL A 264 3.18 20.08 11.94
N LYS A 265 4.16 20.95 12.18
CA LYS A 265 5.35 21.08 11.33
C LYS A 265 6.29 19.86 11.39
N SER A 266 6.19 19.03 12.41
CA SER A 266 6.97 17.79 12.50
C SER A 266 6.35 16.62 11.72
N PHE A 267 5.08 16.75 11.31
CA PHE A 267 4.45 15.77 10.44
C PHE A 267 5.09 15.76 9.05
N PRO A 268 5.11 14.60 8.39
CA PRO A 268 5.60 14.51 7.02
C PRO A 268 4.73 15.38 6.10
N PRO A 269 5.32 16.03 5.09
CA PRO A 269 4.62 16.96 4.20
C PRO A 269 3.82 16.23 3.11
N CYS A 270 3.08 15.19 3.49
CA CYS A 270 2.28 14.34 2.63
C CYS A 270 0.78 14.54 2.89
N THR A 271 -0.07 13.89 2.11
CA THR A 271 -1.53 14.02 2.21
C THR A 271 -2.21 12.78 2.77
N ILE A 272 -3.22 13.01 3.61
CA ILE A 272 -4.20 12.00 4.04
C ILE A 272 -5.56 12.51 3.55
N ASP A 273 -6.30 11.69 2.81
CA ASP A 273 -7.58 12.07 2.19
C ASP A 273 -7.51 13.38 1.39
N GLY A 274 -6.38 13.60 0.72
CA GLY A 274 -6.11 14.81 -0.08
C GLY A 274 -5.77 16.06 0.74
N LYS A 275 -5.77 16.00 2.07
CA LYS A 275 -5.37 17.11 2.95
C LYS A 275 -3.91 16.98 3.36
N ASN A 276 -3.12 18.05 3.23
CA ASN A 276 -1.75 18.07 3.73
C ASN A 276 -1.76 18.11 5.26
N ILE A 277 -1.23 17.06 5.89
CA ILE A 277 -1.27 16.94 7.36
C ILE A 277 -0.29 17.87 8.07
N SER A 278 0.73 18.35 7.36
CA SER A 278 1.68 19.34 7.88
C SER A 278 1.23 20.79 7.68
N ASP A 279 0.03 21.01 7.13
CA ASP A 279 -0.49 22.35 6.85
C ASP A 279 -1.03 23.02 8.14
N PRO A 280 -0.39 24.11 8.62
CA PRO A 280 -0.83 24.81 9.82
C PRO A 280 -2.00 25.79 9.58
N THR A 281 -2.60 25.83 8.38
CA THR A 281 -3.63 26.82 8.01
C THR A 281 -4.82 26.82 8.96
N GLU A 282 -5.27 25.67 9.44
CA GLU A 282 -6.37 25.59 10.43
C GLU A 282 -5.98 26.29 11.74
N LEU A 283 -4.75 26.07 12.22
CA LEU A 283 -4.25 26.71 13.44
C LEU A 283 -4.03 28.22 13.26
N TYR A 284 -3.65 28.67 12.06
CA TYR A 284 -3.59 30.09 11.72
C TYR A 284 -4.97 30.74 11.61
N THR A 285 -5.97 29.99 11.17
CA THR A 285 -7.35 30.47 11.11
C THR A 285 -7.93 30.62 12.51
N LEU A 286 -7.64 29.65 13.39
CA LEU A 286 -8.06 29.65 14.77
C LEU A 286 -7.34 30.72 15.61
N CYS A 287 -6.02 30.82 15.47
CA CYS A 287 -5.17 31.74 16.21
C CYS A 287 -4.31 32.57 15.24
N PRO A 288 -4.84 33.65 14.65
CA PRO A 288 -4.12 34.45 13.67
C PRO A 288 -2.78 35.01 14.18
N ASN A 289 -2.66 35.23 15.49
CA ASN A 289 -1.46 35.73 16.14
C ASN A 289 -0.27 34.75 16.14
N VAL A 290 -0.46 33.48 15.77
CA VAL A 290 0.65 32.53 15.60
C VAL A 290 1.14 32.40 14.16
N LYS A 291 0.47 33.07 13.21
CA LYS A 291 0.94 33.14 11.83
C LYS A 291 2.25 33.94 11.79
N PRO A 292 3.31 33.44 11.13
CA PRO A 292 4.53 34.23 10.96
C PRO A 292 4.17 35.54 10.25
N ASP A 293 4.57 36.67 10.82
CA ASP A 293 4.43 37.95 10.13
C ASP A 293 5.23 37.88 8.83
N LYS A 294 4.56 38.17 7.71
CA LYS A 294 5.21 38.22 6.39
C LYS A 294 6.27 39.34 6.29
N SER A 295 6.39 40.18 7.33
CA SER A 295 7.41 41.21 7.44
C SER A 295 8.74 40.57 7.84
N GLY A 296 9.60 40.35 6.85
CA GLY A 296 10.91 39.75 7.04
C GLY A 296 11.78 40.49 8.05
N ALA A 297 12.12 39.80 9.13
CA ALA A 297 13.43 39.86 9.76
C ALA A 297 13.62 38.53 10.49
N ALA A 298 14.60 37.74 10.04
CA ALA A 298 15.00 36.53 10.73
C ALA A 298 15.64 36.91 12.08
N THR A 299 14.82 37.18 13.10
CA THR A 299 15.28 36.99 14.48
C THR A 299 15.47 35.50 14.66
N ILE A 300 16.72 35.08 14.52
CA ILE A 300 17.24 33.76 14.90
C ILE A 300 16.69 33.46 16.30
N SER A 301 15.63 32.66 16.31
CA SER A 301 14.87 32.31 17.50
C SER A 301 15.68 31.35 18.36
N VAL A 302 15.57 31.55 19.67
CA VAL A 302 16.26 30.96 20.82
C VAL A 302 16.37 29.42 20.82
N PHE A 303 15.70 28.72 19.92
CA PHE A 303 15.77 27.26 19.77
C PHE A 303 17.10 26.73 19.21
N THR A 304 17.93 27.56 18.56
CA THR A 304 19.29 27.14 18.14
C THR A 304 20.27 27.03 19.32
N TRP A 305 20.00 27.69 20.45
CA TRP A 305 20.84 27.58 21.65
C TRP A 305 20.67 26.24 22.36
N SER A 306 19.46 25.66 22.34
CA SER A 306 19.20 24.37 22.99
C SER A 306 19.96 23.22 22.32
N TYR A 307 20.12 23.23 21.00
CA TYR A 307 20.88 22.21 20.27
C TYR A 307 22.41 22.39 20.42
N ALA A 308 22.89 23.62 20.50
CA ALA A 308 24.32 23.89 20.73
C ALA A 308 24.77 23.44 22.12
N VAL A 309 23.93 23.61 23.16
CA VAL A 309 24.27 23.18 24.53
C VAL A 309 24.29 21.66 24.66
N VAL A 310 23.40 20.94 23.97
CA VAL A 310 23.40 19.46 23.98
C VAL A 310 24.61 18.89 23.23
N LEU A 311 25.04 19.52 22.13
CA LEU A 311 26.25 19.12 21.40
C LEU A 311 27.55 19.40 22.18
N VAL A 312 27.62 20.50 22.93
CA VAL A 312 28.80 20.80 23.77
C VAL A 312 28.90 19.86 24.97
N MET A 313 27.78 19.48 25.60
CA MET A 313 27.79 18.50 26.69
C MET A 313 28.18 17.08 26.24
N ALA A 314 27.82 16.67 25.02
CA ALA A 314 28.19 15.36 24.51
C ALA A 314 29.68 15.23 24.20
N VAL A 315 30.35 16.32 23.81
CA VAL A 315 31.81 16.32 23.52
C VAL A 315 32.65 16.31 24.80
N VAL A 316 32.17 16.92 25.88
CA VAL A 316 32.90 16.94 27.17
C VAL A 316 32.88 15.59 27.90
N VAL A 317 31.92 14.70 27.59
CA VAL A 317 31.85 13.34 28.16
C VAL A 317 32.73 12.33 27.40
N LEU A 318 33.28 12.72 26.24
CA LEU A 318 34.13 11.88 25.38
C LEU A 318 35.63 12.20 25.46
N PHE A 319 36.05 13.09 26.36
CA PHE A 319 37.45 13.36 26.71
C PHE A 319 37.66 13.23 28.22
#